data_AF-A0A9D6L9Z0-F1
#
_entry.id   AF-A0A9D6L9Z0-F1
#
_cell.length_a   1.000
_cell.length_b   1.000
_cell.length_c   1.000
_cell.angle_alpha   90.00
_cell.angle_beta   90.00
_cell.angle_gamma   90.00
#
_symmetry.space_group_name_H-M   'P 1'
#
loop_
_entity.id
_entity.type
_entity.pdbx_description
1 polymer ?
#
loop_
_entity_poly.entity_id
_entity_poly.type
_entity_poly.pdbx_seq_one_letter_code
_entity_poly.pdbx_strand_id
1 'polypeptide(L)'
;MPATNPLPPPPWDALRARLLEHADALAREGDDPSAASLRTIVEALWAEQQAWNASAARVLGVHHDINNALVGVSGNAQLLQLGPVGRAPGVRERLDVVIRESQRIRDAAQELPKLRAALGLAGSQGGGGRAAAEPGR
;
A
#
# COMPACT_ATOMS: atom_id res chain seq x y z
N MET A 1 15.27 15.34 -11.25
CA MET A 1 14.54 14.31 -10.47
C MET A 1 14.08 14.97 -9.18
N PRO A 2 12.80 15.26 -8.97
CA PRO A 2 12.36 15.77 -7.67
C PRO A 2 12.57 14.66 -6.63
N ALA A 3 13.32 14.96 -5.58
CA ALA A 3 13.52 14.04 -4.47
C ALA A 3 12.16 13.77 -3.81
N THR A 4 11.63 12.56 -3.98
CA THR A 4 10.45 12.09 -3.27
C THR A 4 10.80 11.94 -1.80
N ASN A 5 10.45 12.94 -1.00
CA ASN A 5 10.61 12.87 0.44
C ASN A 5 9.63 11.80 0.96
N PRO A 6 10.09 10.68 1.55
CA PRO A 6 9.19 9.66 2.05
C PRO A 6 8.30 10.27 3.14
N LEU A 7 7.02 9.89 3.13
CA LEU A 7 6.11 10.28 4.21
C LEU A 7 6.62 9.71 5.53
N PRO A 8 6.50 10.45 6.64
CA PRO A 8 6.97 9.99 7.94
C PRO A 8 6.29 8.66 8.31
N PRO A 9 6.96 7.81 9.11
CA PRO A 9 6.34 6.60 9.60
C PRO A 9 5.10 6.98 10.40
N PRO A 10 4.10 6.09 10.42
CA PRO A 10 2.87 6.41 11.06
C PRO A 10 3.03 6.61 12.58
N PRO A 11 2.26 7.53 13.19
CA PRO A 11 2.43 7.88 14.60
C PRO A 11 1.95 6.80 15.58
N TRP A 12 1.20 5.80 15.11
CA TRP A 12 0.58 4.79 15.99
C TRP A 12 1.57 3.76 16.57
N ASP A 13 2.70 3.49 15.91
CA ASP A 13 3.76 2.64 16.49
C ASP A 13 4.33 3.28 17.77
N ALA A 14 4.68 4.57 17.69
CA ALA A 14 5.18 5.33 18.83
C ALA A 14 4.11 5.51 19.91
N LEU A 15 2.84 5.67 19.52
CA LEU A 15 1.73 5.72 20.47
C LEU A 15 1.58 4.40 21.24
N ARG A 16 1.62 3.25 20.55
CA ARG A 16 1.56 1.93 21.22
C ARG A 16 2.68 1.77 22.23
N ALA A 17 3.92 2.10 21.85
CA ALA A 17 5.07 2.01 22.75
C ALA A 17 4.86 2.86 24.03
N ARG A 18 4.45 4.12 23.88
CA ARG A 18 4.18 5.03 25.01
C ARG A 18 3.05 4.54 25.91
N LEU A 19 2.01 3.93 25.34
CA LEU A 19 0.88 3.38 26.11
C LEU A 19 1.29 2.13 26.90
N LEU A 20 2.13 1.27 26.32
CA LEU A 20 2.68 0.11 27.02
C LEU A 20 3.64 0.53 28.15
N GLU A 21 4.51 1.52 27.90
CA GLU A 21 5.37 2.12 28.93
C GLU A 21 4.56 2.71 30.09
N HIS A 22 3.41 3.33 29.78
CA HIS A 22 2.50 3.83 30.80
C HIS A 22 1.86 2.71 31.62
N ALA A 23 1.47 1.60 30.99
CA ALA A 23 0.99 0.43 31.71
C ALA A 23 2.06 -0.17 32.64
N ASP A 24 3.33 -0.17 32.21
CA ASP A 24 4.45 -0.60 33.04
C ASP A 24 4.69 0.35 34.22
N ALA A 25 4.42 1.66 34.06
CA ALA A 25 4.47 2.62 35.16
C ALA A 25 3.38 2.35 36.20
N LEU A 26 2.13 2.13 35.77
CA LEU A 26 1.01 1.78 36.66
C LEU A 26 1.30 0.53 37.49
N ALA A 27 1.88 -0.52 36.87
CA ALA A 27 2.28 -1.72 37.57
C ALA A 27 3.37 -1.46 38.62
N ARG A 28 4.37 -0.61 38.31
CA ARG A 28 5.41 -0.20 39.27
C ARG A 28 4.86 0.61 40.44
N GLU A 29 3.76 1.33 40.23
CA GLU A 29 3.05 2.10 41.26
C GLU A 29 2.09 1.23 42.10
N GLY A 30 1.93 -0.06 41.74
CA GLY A 30 1.09 -1.02 42.45
C GLY A 30 -0.35 -1.09 41.96
N ASP A 31 -0.69 -0.39 40.87
CA ASP A 31 -2.00 -0.48 40.22
C ASP A 31 -2.00 -1.54 39.10
N ASP A 32 -1.81 -2.80 39.52
CA ASP A 32 -1.82 -3.95 38.61
C ASP A 32 -3.14 -4.11 37.82
N PRO A 33 -4.34 -3.86 38.39
CA PRO A 33 -5.59 -3.94 37.63
C PRO A 33 -5.67 -2.95 36.48
N SER A 34 -5.31 -1.67 36.71
CA SER A 34 -5.31 -0.66 35.64
C SER A 34 -4.24 -0.95 34.59
N ALA A 35 -3.04 -1.39 35.01
CA ALA A 35 -1.98 -1.81 34.10
C ALA A 35 -2.42 -2.95 33.17
N ALA A 36 -3.03 -4.00 33.73
CA ALA A 36 -3.52 -5.15 32.96
C ALA A 36 -4.65 -4.76 31.99
N SER A 37 -5.59 -3.92 32.44
CA SER A 37 -6.67 -3.38 31.61
C SER A 37 -6.11 -2.58 30.43
N LEU A 38 -5.18 -1.66 30.68
CA LEU A 38 -4.55 -0.84 29.63
C LEU A 38 -3.80 -1.69 28.61
N ARG A 39 -2.98 -2.66 29.04
CA ARG A 39 -2.28 -3.58 28.12
C ARG A 39 -3.27 -4.32 27.23
N THR A 40 -4.36 -4.83 27.80
CA THR A 40 -5.38 -5.57 27.04
C THR A 40 -6.02 -4.70 25.96
N ILE A 41 -6.40 -3.47 26.30
CA ILE A 41 -7.00 -2.52 25.35
C ILE A 41 -6.01 -2.16 24.24
N VAL A 42 -4.75 -1.87 24.59
CA VAL A 42 -3.71 -1.49 23.64
C VAL A 42 -3.43 -2.61 22.65
N GLU A 43 -3.30 -3.85 23.12
CA GLU A 43 -3.06 -5.00 22.24
C GLU A 43 -4.27 -5.34 21.37
N ALA A 44 -5.49 -5.23 21.88
CA ALA A 44 -6.71 -5.41 21.09
C ALA A 44 -6.80 -4.38 19.97
N LEU A 45 -6.62 -3.10 20.30
CA LEU A 45 -6.58 -2.01 19.31
C LEU A 45 -5.47 -2.23 18.28
N TRP A 46 -4.30 -2.71 18.73
CA TRP A 46 -3.18 -2.99 17.84
C TRP A 46 -3.48 -4.11 16.84
N ALA A 47 -4.15 -5.18 17.29
CA ALA A 47 -4.58 -6.26 16.42
C ALA A 47 -5.59 -5.77 15.37
N GLU A 48 -6.57 -4.95 15.76
CA GLU A 48 -7.52 -4.32 14.85
C GLU A 48 -6.81 -3.41 13.83
N GLN A 49 -5.87 -2.59 14.28
CA GLN A 49 -5.07 -1.72 13.40
C GLN A 49 -4.28 -2.54 12.38
N GLN A 50 -3.67 -3.66 12.78
CA GLN A 50 -2.95 -4.55 11.88
C GLN A 50 -3.88 -5.19 10.84
N ALA A 51 -5.08 -5.64 11.25
CA ALA A 51 -6.07 -6.18 10.33
C ALA A 51 -6.55 -5.13 9.32
N TRP A 52 -6.82 -3.90 9.78
CA TRP A 52 -7.15 -2.77 8.93
C TRP A 52 -6.02 -2.46 7.95
N ASN A 53 -4.77 -2.41 8.43
CA ASN A 53 -3.59 -2.18 7.60
C ASN A 53 -3.47 -3.25 6.50
N ALA A 54 -3.61 -4.53 6.85
CA ALA A 54 -3.58 -5.62 5.87
C ALA A 54 -4.68 -5.48 4.80
N SER A 55 -5.88 -5.06 5.20
CA SER A 55 -6.99 -4.79 4.27
C SER A 55 -6.67 -3.64 3.32
N ALA A 56 -6.21 -2.50 3.86
CA ALA A 56 -5.82 -1.33 3.08
C ALA A 56 -4.67 -1.64 2.11
N ALA A 57 -3.69 -2.45 2.54
CA ALA A 57 -2.57 -2.87 1.70
C ALA A 57 -3.02 -3.67 0.47
N ARG A 58 -4.06 -4.52 0.62
CA ARG A 58 -4.65 -5.27 -0.50
C ARG A 58 -5.36 -4.34 -1.49
N VAL A 59 -6.18 -3.42 -0.98
CA VAL A 59 -6.89 -2.44 -1.83
C VAL A 59 -5.91 -1.55 -2.60
N LEU A 60 -4.85 -1.07 -1.93
CA LEU A 60 -3.82 -0.24 -2.56
C LEU A 60 -2.83 -1.05 -3.42
N GLY A 61 -2.87 -2.38 -3.36
CA GLY A 61 -2.09 -3.27 -4.21
C GLY A 61 -2.50 -3.24 -5.69
N VAL A 62 -3.73 -2.79 -5.98
CA VAL A 62 -4.32 -2.72 -7.34
C VAL A 62 -3.53 -1.79 -8.28
N HIS A 63 -2.66 -0.92 -7.75
CA HIS A 63 -1.82 -0.05 -8.60
C HIS A 63 -0.92 -0.83 -9.57
N HIS A 64 -0.46 -2.04 -9.22
CA HIS A 64 0.29 -2.90 -10.14
C HIS A 64 -0.56 -3.34 -11.33
N ASP A 65 -1.82 -3.71 -11.10
CA ASP A 65 -2.75 -4.11 -12.14
C ASP A 65 -3.11 -2.94 -13.05
N ILE A 66 -3.33 -1.75 -12.47
CA ILE A 66 -3.54 -0.50 -13.20
C ILE A 66 -2.34 -0.22 -14.11
N ASN A 67 -1.11 -0.28 -13.58
CA ASN A 67 0.09 -0.03 -14.36
C ASN A 67 0.25 -1.01 -15.52
N ASN A 68 0.02 -2.31 -15.28
CA ASN A 68 0.09 -3.34 -16.32
C ASN A 68 -0.93 -3.10 -17.43
N ALA A 69 -2.19 -2.80 -17.07
CA ALA A 69 -3.23 -2.48 -18.03
C ALA A 69 -2.88 -1.23 -18.87
N LEU A 70 -2.38 -0.17 -18.23
CA LEU A 70 -2.00 1.08 -18.91
C LEU A 70 -0.79 0.91 -19.84
N VAL A 71 0.17 0.05 -19.51
CA VAL A 71 1.26 -0.33 -20.42
C VAL A 71 0.69 -0.97 -21.68
N GLY A 72 -0.26 -1.91 -21.53
CA GLY A 72 -0.93 -2.56 -22.65
C GLY A 72 -1.73 -1.58 -23.52
N VAL A 73 -2.56 -0.74 -22.91
CA VAL A 73 -3.38 0.25 -23.63
C VAL A 73 -2.52 1.26 -24.39
N SER A 74 -1.51 1.83 -23.73
CA SER A 74 -0.62 2.81 -24.36
C SER A 74 0.22 2.18 -25.48
N GLY A 75 0.76 0.97 -25.25
CA GLY A 75 1.52 0.24 -26.27
C GLY A 75 0.67 -0.09 -27.52
N ASN A 76 -0.57 -0.55 -27.34
CA ASN A 76 -1.48 -0.79 -28.46
C ASN A 76 -1.85 0.50 -29.20
N ALA A 77 -2.09 1.60 -28.48
CA ALA A 77 -2.36 2.89 -29.09
C ALA A 77 -1.17 3.39 -29.93
N GLN A 78 0.06 3.23 -29.43
CA GLN A 78 1.29 3.55 -30.16
C GLN A 78 1.46 2.69 -31.41
N LEU A 79 1.22 1.38 -31.32
CA LEU A 79 1.27 0.47 -32.48
C LEU A 79 0.24 0.87 -33.55
N LEU A 80 -0.98 1.22 -33.14
CA LEU A 80 -2.02 1.70 -34.06
C LEU A 80 -1.63 3.00 -34.76
N GLN A 81 -0.94 3.93 -34.08
CA GLN A 81 -0.44 5.17 -34.67
C GLN A 81 0.60 4.92 -35.79
N LEU A 82 1.42 3.88 -35.65
CA LEU A 82 2.43 3.51 -36.65
C LEU A 82 1.80 2.88 -37.90
N GLY A 83 0.63 2.25 -37.74
CA GLY A 83 -0.12 1.60 -38.80
C GLY A 83 -0.90 2.56 -39.71
N PRO A 84 -1.38 2.08 -40.87
CA PRO A 84 -2.16 2.87 -41.81
C PRO A 84 -3.47 3.41 -41.22
N VAL A 85 -4.09 2.65 -40.28
CA VAL A 85 -5.32 3.06 -39.58
C VAL A 85 -5.08 4.29 -38.70
N GLY A 86 -3.92 4.40 -38.05
CA GLY A 86 -3.56 5.56 -37.22
C GLY A 86 -3.33 6.85 -37.99
N ARG A 87 -3.22 6.80 -39.33
CA ARG A 87 -3.08 7.98 -40.19
C ARG A 87 -4.42 8.52 -40.69
N ALA A 88 -5.52 7.84 -40.39
CA ALA A 88 -6.85 8.31 -40.75
C ALA A 88 -7.17 9.62 -40.00
N PRO A 89 -7.81 10.61 -40.67
CA PRO A 89 -8.21 11.86 -40.03
C PRO A 89 -9.07 11.60 -38.79
N GLY A 90 -8.79 12.29 -37.67
CA GLY A 90 -9.53 12.10 -36.42
C GLY A 90 -9.10 10.89 -35.59
N VAL A 91 -8.45 9.88 -36.17
CA VAL A 91 -7.97 8.70 -35.43
C VAL A 91 -6.67 9.02 -34.70
N ARG A 92 -5.76 9.76 -35.34
CA ARG A 92 -4.49 10.15 -34.73
C ARG A 92 -4.69 11.00 -33.47
N GLU A 93 -5.55 12.03 -33.54
CA GLU A 93 -5.81 12.89 -32.36
C GLU A 93 -6.44 12.09 -31.20
N ARG A 94 -7.32 11.13 -31.51
CA ARG A 94 -7.92 10.25 -30.50
C ARG A 94 -6.88 9.34 -29.84
N LEU A 95 -5.96 8.76 -30.63
CA LEU A 95 -4.87 7.95 -30.10
C LEU A 95 -3.91 8.77 -29.23
N ASP A 96 -3.62 10.01 -29.62
CA ASP A 96 -2.81 10.94 -28.80
C ASP A 96 -3.48 11.24 -27.45
N VAL A 97 -4.80 11.39 -27.43
CA VAL A 97 -5.57 11.53 -26.18
C VAL A 97 -5.45 10.28 -25.32
N VAL A 98 -5.62 9.08 -25.89
CA VAL A 98 -5.50 7.80 -25.16
C VAL A 98 -4.12 7.67 -24.50
N ILE A 99 -3.05 7.96 -25.24
CA ILE A 99 -1.67 7.89 -24.72
C ILE A 99 -1.47 8.89 -23.57
N ARG A 100 -1.91 10.14 -23.76
CA ARG A 100 -1.77 11.22 -22.76
C ARG A 100 -2.53 10.92 -21.47
N GLU A 101 -3.77 10.47 -21.59
CA GLU A 101 -4.59 10.13 -20.42
C GLU A 101 -4.07 8.85 -19.73
N SER A 102 -3.58 7.87 -20.49
CA SER A 102 -2.92 6.70 -19.90
C SER A 102 -1.69 7.08 -19.08
N GLN A 103 -0.91 8.08 -19.52
CA GLN A 103 0.22 8.61 -18.77
C GLN A 103 -0.25 9.35 -17.50
N ARG A 104 -1.28 10.20 -17.60
CA ARG A 104 -1.84 10.91 -16.43
C ARG A 104 -2.35 9.95 -15.36
N ILE A 105 -3.06 8.89 -15.75
CA ILE A 105 -3.54 7.87 -14.80
C ILE A 105 -2.36 7.13 -14.17
N ARG A 106 -1.32 6.80 -14.95
CA ARG A 106 -0.10 6.17 -14.44
C ARG A 106 0.59 7.07 -13.40
N ASP A 107 0.74 8.35 -13.69
CA ASP A 107 1.38 9.30 -12.79
C ASP A 107 0.58 9.44 -11.49
N ALA A 108 -0.76 9.50 -11.57
CA ALA A 108 -1.63 9.48 -10.38
C ALA A 108 -1.51 8.16 -9.60
N ALA A 109 -1.41 7.02 -10.28
CA ALA A 109 -1.26 5.71 -9.65
C ALA A 109 0.09 5.55 -8.91
N GLN A 110 1.14 6.32 -9.29
CA GLN A 110 2.43 6.35 -8.57
C GLN A 110 2.35 7.03 -7.19
N GLU A 111 1.26 7.75 -6.89
CA GLU A 111 1.01 8.29 -5.56
C GLU A 111 0.47 7.22 -4.58
N LEU A 112 -0.12 6.13 -5.08
CA LEU A 112 -0.69 5.06 -4.25
C LEU A 112 0.36 4.33 -3.39
N PRO A 113 1.58 4.02 -3.89
CA PRO A 113 2.68 3.54 -3.04
C PRO A 113 3.07 4.51 -1.92
N LYS A 114 3.01 5.83 -2.15
CA LYS A 114 3.32 6.83 -1.11
C LYS A 114 2.27 6.81 -0.02
N LEU A 115 0.99 6.76 -0.40
CA LEU A 115 -0.12 6.61 0.54
C LEU A 115 0.01 5.30 1.35
N ARG A 116 0.37 4.20 0.67
CA ARG A 116 0.63 2.91 1.32
C ARG A 116 1.73 3.03 2.38
N ALA A 117 2.83 3.73 2.08
CA ALA A 117 3.92 3.95 3.03
C ALA A 117 3.50 4.82 4.22
N ALA A 118 2.79 5.92 3.97
CA ALA A 118 2.29 6.82 5.03
C ALA A 118 1.31 6.14 5.99
N LEU A 119 0.56 5.17 5.48
CA LEU A 119 -0.34 4.34 6.26
C LEU A 119 0.38 3.14 6.93
N GLY A 120 1.71 3.09 6.96
CA GLY A 120 2.45 1.99 7.62
C GLY A 120 2.28 0.62 6.97
N LEU A 121 1.77 0.56 5.74
CA LEU A 121 1.35 -0.69 5.09
C LEU A 121 2.49 -1.39 4.32
N ALA A 122 3.71 -0.87 4.44
CA ALA A 122 4.89 -1.37 3.75
C ALA A 122 5.44 -2.67 4.35
N GLY A 123 5.10 -2.99 5.61
CA GLY A 123 5.69 -4.10 6.37
C GLY A 123 5.05 -5.49 6.20
N SER A 124 3.97 -5.66 5.43
CA SER A 124 3.26 -6.96 5.37
C SER A 124 3.71 -7.93 4.28
N GLN A 125 4.74 -7.59 3.48
CA GLN A 125 5.31 -8.52 2.50
C GLN A 125 6.51 -9.26 3.10
N GLY A 126 6.25 -10.31 3.90
CA GLY A 126 7.34 -11.12 4.47
C GLY A 126 6.91 -12.19 5.46
N GLY A 127 5.91 -13.02 5.13
CA GLY A 127 5.45 -14.06 6.06
C GLY A 127 4.65 -15.22 5.46
N GLY A 128 4.85 -15.54 4.18
CA GLY A 128 4.12 -16.64 3.54
C GLY A 128 4.89 -17.28 2.40
N GLY A 129 5.67 -18.32 2.69
CA GLY A 129 6.17 -19.23 1.65
C GLY A 129 7.46 -19.98 2.01
N ARG A 130 7.30 -21.32 2.16
CA ARG A 130 8.29 -22.41 2.33
C ARG A 130 8.57 -22.79 3.80
N ALA A 131 8.27 -23.99 4.30
CA ALA A 131 7.95 -25.25 3.63
C ALA A 131 6.96 -26.09 4.47
N ALA A 132 5.84 -26.46 3.85
CA ALA A 132 5.19 -27.74 4.11
C ALA A 132 5.81 -28.74 3.12
N ALA A 133 6.50 -29.75 3.63
CA ALA A 133 6.86 -30.96 2.91
C ALA A 133 6.74 -32.13 3.90
N GLU A 134 5.57 -32.75 3.83
CA GLU A 134 5.09 -34.11 4.18
C GLU A 134 5.70 -34.92 5.34
N PRO A 135 4.83 -35.60 6.12
CA PRO A 135 5.19 -36.77 6.92
C PRO A 135 5.03 -38.06 6.09
N GLY A 136 6.03 -38.96 6.13
CA GLY A 136 5.81 -40.36 5.73
C GLY A 136 7.04 -41.12 5.23
N ARG A 137 7.69 -41.87 6.12
CA ARG A 137 7.65 -43.35 6.17
C ARG A 137 8.45 -43.86 7.36
#